data_AF-A0A7C1LGJ7-F1
#
_entry.id   AF-A0A7C1LGJ7-F1
#
_cell.length_a   1.000
_cell.length_b   1.000
_cell.length_c   1.000
_cell.angle_alpha   90.00
_cell.angle_beta   90.00
_cell.angle_gamma   90.00
#
_symmetry.space_group_name_H-M   'P 1'
#
loop_
_entity.id
_entity.type
_entity.pdbx_description
1 polymer ?
#
loop_
_entity_poly.entity_id
_entity_poly.type
_entity_poly.pdbx_seq_one_letter_code
_entity_poly.pdbx_strand_id
1 'polypeptide(L)'
;IETSNLSRQMLFRPGDEGRPKAEVAAERLKEMNPFLKIDHYFEKLQKLPMAVYEETDVIIAALDNFNARLDLNKICLRMKKPMVEGGTVGFEGHVQIVIPEGSGLQYKNREREIGNLVETRLWDVTEMEYPEYFEAQRKIEELETEIEKIKDEKITPLIEKFRKEIEMVFDWKFAPELLDQTPCYRCLVPIPPADDKLVAACTLKGLPRNRNHCVIKAEVEFEKRHNHKPDLNKDDEVLKLKEIAQEELNKLRERVFDENVPPEERESLTQDKIEEWKKNIRETFGEDYKFEEMENILGNKIAAIQTVSSIISSLESQEALKLLFRVKGRNIGPPMDPPYVNYNGVYGQFDALTIVKRDDCLACGEIEGEENLQIVVPFDADVGYIFEAMKIAEYELDPELWMITNPMTKEIYWNPYMPSLKDPDIKLTTLKIKSNDVITLSPLGKALIESEIKKYNVIITFM
;
A
#
# COMPACT_ATOMS: atom_id res chain seq x y z
N ILE A 1 -5.81 18.89 -14.11
CA ILE A 1 -7.18 18.70 -13.60
C ILE A 1 -8.06 18.38 -14.79
N GLU A 2 -9.04 17.49 -14.64
CA GLU A 2 -9.99 17.13 -15.69
C GLU A 2 -11.42 17.47 -15.26
N THR A 3 -12.30 17.74 -16.23
CA THR A 3 -13.73 18.01 -15.97
C THR A 3 -14.40 16.85 -15.22
N SER A 4 -13.98 15.61 -15.49
CA SER A 4 -14.44 14.40 -14.80
C SER A 4 -14.17 14.41 -13.29
N ASN A 5 -13.26 15.26 -12.81
CA ASN A 5 -12.88 15.36 -11.39
C ASN A 5 -13.84 16.26 -10.60
N LEU A 6 -14.49 17.23 -11.26
CA LEU A 6 -15.30 18.27 -10.62
C LEU A 6 -16.53 17.71 -9.87
N SER A 7 -16.99 16.52 -10.23
CA SER A 7 -18.13 15.86 -9.58
C SER A 7 -17.86 15.41 -8.14
N ARG A 8 -16.58 15.29 -7.73
CA ARG A 8 -16.21 14.75 -6.40
C ARG A 8 -15.01 15.43 -5.75
N GLN A 9 -14.17 16.14 -6.50
CA GLN A 9 -12.98 16.82 -5.99
C GLN A 9 -13.31 18.31 -5.78
N MET A 10 -13.94 18.62 -4.64
CA MET A 10 -14.56 19.93 -4.35
C MET A 10 -13.62 21.14 -4.37
N LEU A 11 -12.30 20.92 -4.33
CA LEU A 11 -11.31 21.99 -4.44
C LEU A 11 -11.15 22.52 -5.88
N PHE A 12 -11.69 21.83 -6.88
CA PHE A 12 -11.55 22.23 -8.29
C PHE A 12 -12.86 22.79 -8.82
N ARG A 13 -12.78 23.79 -9.70
CA ARG A 13 -13.92 24.46 -10.32
C ARG A 13 -13.84 24.43 -11.84
N PRO A 14 -14.97 24.63 -12.55
CA PRO A 14 -14.92 24.91 -13.99
C PRO A 14 -13.97 26.09 -14.27
N GLY A 15 -13.04 25.90 -15.20
CA GLY A 15 -11.94 26.83 -15.50
C GLY A 15 -10.58 26.40 -14.97
N ASP A 16 -10.51 25.42 -14.05
CA ASP A 16 -9.24 24.88 -13.54
C ASP A 16 -8.68 23.74 -14.42
N GLU A 17 -9.37 23.35 -15.50
CA GLU A 17 -8.96 22.28 -16.41
C GLU A 17 -7.53 22.49 -16.95
N GLY A 18 -6.76 21.40 -17.03
CA GLY A 18 -5.36 21.42 -17.45
C GLY A 18 -4.36 21.87 -16.36
N ARG A 19 -4.78 22.58 -15.32
CA ARG A 19 -3.87 23.00 -14.23
C ARG A 19 -3.43 21.83 -13.33
N PRO A 20 -2.25 21.89 -12.68
CA PRO A 20 -1.81 20.90 -11.71
C PRO A 20 -2.75 20.79 -10.49
N LYS A 21 -3.14 19.58 -10.11
CA LYS A 21 -4.04 19.33 -8.96
C LYS A 21 -3.47 19.87 -7.64
N ALA A 22 -2.18 19.63 -7.39
CA ALA A 22 -1.52 20.01 -6.15
C ALA A 22 -1.46 21.54 -5.96
N GLU A 23 -1.18 22.27 -7.03
CA GLU A 23 -1.12 23.73 -7.05
C GLU A 23 -2.49 24.35 -6.74
N VAL A 24 -3.53 23.98 -7.50
CA VAL A 24 -4.89 24.51 -7.31
C VAL A 24 -5.45 24.14 -5.95
N ALA A 25 -5.18 22.92 -5.46
CA ALA A 25 -5.60 22.51 -4.13
C ALA A 25 -4.96 23.38 -3.03
N ALA A 26 -3.66 23.68 -3.14
CA ALA A 26 -2.97 24.55 -2.20
C ALA A 26 -3.50 26.00 -2.24
N GLU A 27 -3.78 26.53 -3.43
CA GLU A 27 -4.42 27.85 -3.61
C GLU A 27 -5.77 27.90 -2.89
N ARG A 28 -6.67 26.95 -3.17
CA ARG A 28 -8.00 26.93 -2.54
C ARG A 28 -7.95 26.75 -1.03
N LEU A 29 -7.07 25.88 -0.54
CA LEU A 29 -6.94 25.68 0.91
C LEU A 29 -6.41 26.95 1.60
N LYS A 30 -5.49 27.70 0.97
CA LYS A 30 -5.05 29.01 1.47
C LYS A 30 -6.16 30.08 1.39
N GLU A 31 -7.00 30.07 0.36
CA GLU A 31 -8.19 30.92 0.30
C GLU A 31 -9.15 30.63 1.46
N MET A 32 -9.35 29.36 1.78
CA MET A 32 -10.23 28.92 2.89
C MET A 32 -9.65 29.24 4.26
N ASN A 33 -8.33 29.08 4.43
CA ASN A 33 -7.63 29.38 5.68
C ASN A 33 -6.23 29.95 5.38
N PRO A 34 -6.06 31.29 5.43
CA PRO A 34 -4.79 31.95 5.15
C PRO A 34 -3.64 31.59 6.10
N PHE A 35 -3.94 30.98 7.25
CA PHE A 35 -2.92 30.56 8.22
C PHE A 35 -2.28 29.20 7.88
N LEU A 36 -2.82 28.47 6.90
CA LEU A 36 -2.23 27.20 6.47
C LEU A 36 -0.90 27.44 5.75
N LYS A 37 0.14 26.77 6.24
CA LYS A 37 1.40 26.60 5.52
C LYS A 37 1.28 25.34 4.67
N ILE A 38 1.28 25.52 3.36
CA ILE A 38 1.08 24.45 2.39
C ILE A 38 2.21 24.54 1.37
N ASP A 39 3.03 23.51 1.36
CA ASP A 39 3.96 23.19 0.29
C ASP A 39 3.31 22.14 -0.60
N HIS A 40 3.41 22.33 -1.91
CA HIS A 40 2.79 21.44 -2.89
C HIS A 40 3.83 21.01 -3.92
N TYR A 41 3.67 19.81 -4.45
CA TYR A 41 4.57 19.24 -5.43
C TYR A 41 3.78 18.68 -6.60
N PHE A 42 4.05 19.15 -7.80
CA PHE A 42 3.51 18.57 -9.04
C PHE A 42 4.46 17.51 -9.59
N GLU A 43 4.68 16.46 -8.81
CA GLU A 43 5.58 15.35 -9.16
C GLU A 43 5.00 14.01 -8.71
N LYS A 44 5.56 12.93 -9.25
CA LYS A 44 5.25 11.58 -8.77
C LYS A 44 5.94 11.35 -7.43
N LEU A 45 5.31 10.60 -6.53
CA LEU A 45 5.86 10.31 -5.20
C LEU A 45 7.28 9.71 -5.28
N GLN A 46 7.58 8.88 -6.28
CA GLN A 46 8.89 8.25 -6.47
C GLN A 46 10.01 9.24 -6.84
N LYS A 47 9.65 10.46 -7.24
CA LYS A 47 10.57 11.51 -7.65
C LYS A 47 10.69 12.63 -6.62
N LEU A 48 9.88 12.60 -5.56
CA LEU A 48 9.98 13.60 -4.50
C LEU A 48 11.32 13.43 -3.75
N PRO A 49 11.98 14.54 -3.37
CA PRO A 49 13.17 14.46 -2.54
C PRO A 49 12.87 13.73 -1.22
N MET A 50 13.77 12.86 -0.78
CA MET A 50 13.58 12.10 0.46
C MET A 50 13.44 12.99 1.70
N ALA A 51 14.07 14.16 1.69
CA ALA A 51 13.94 15.18 2.73
C ALA A 51 12.47 15.53 3.03
N VAL A 52 11.59 15.53 2.01
CA VAL A 52 10.15 15.78 2.20
C VAL A 52 9.54 14.73 3.13
N TYR A 53 9.89 13.45 2.94
CA TYR A 53 9.40 12.37 3.77
C TYR A 53 10.06 12.34 5.16
N GLU A 54 11.35 12.69 5.25
CA GLU A 54 12.08 12.77 6.51
C GLU A 54 11.49 13.83 7.45
N GLU A 55 11.11 15.00 6.90
CA GLU A 55 10.50 16.10 7.63
C GLU A 55 9.05 15.84 8.05
N THR A 56 8.37 14.86 7.44
CA THR A 56 6.98 14.53 7.79
C THR A 56 6.87 13.76 9.09
N ASP A 57 5.84 14.05 9.90
CA ASP A 57 5.54 13.30 11.12
C ASP A 57 4.56 12.15 10.88
N VAL A 58 3.56 12.37 10.01
CA VAL A 58 2.50 11.42 9.66
C VAL A 58 2.19 11.55 8.18
N ILE A 59 1.92 10.43 7.52
CA ILE A 59 1.58 10.38 6.09
C ILE A 59 0.13 9.93 5.94
N ILE A 60 -0.63 10.60 5.08
CA ILE A 60 -1.98 10.19 4.67
C ILE A 60 -1.91 9.79 3.19
N ALA A 61 -2.37 8.60 2.85
CA ALA A 61 -2.27 8.03 1.51
C ALA A 61 -3.63 7.98 0.81
N ALA A 62 -3.87 8.92 -0.11
CA ALA A 62 -5.04 8.97 -0.98
C ALA A 62 -4.67 8.61 -2.43
N LEU A 63 -4.16 7.38 -2.62
CA LEU A 63 -3.62 6.91 -3.91
C LEU A 63 -4.64 6.06 -4.67
N ASP A 64 -4.55 6.08 -6.01
CA ASP A 64 -5.49 5.42 -6.92
C ASP A 64 -4.96 4.12 -7.54
N ASN A 65 -3.67 3.81 -7.34
CA ASN A 65 -3.05 2.64 -7.95
C ASN A 65 -2.18 1.87 -6.95
N PHE A 66 -2.16 0.56 -7.15
CA PHE A 66 -1.51 -0.39 -6.26
C PHE A 66 0.02 -0.19 -6.17
N ASN A 67 0.68 0.11 -7.28
CA ASN A 67 2.14 0.31 -7.30
C ASN A 67 2.53 1.54 -6.48
N ALA A 68 1.81 2.64 -6.60
CA ALA A 68 2.05 3.84 -5.80
C ALA A 68 1.82 3.55 -4.31
N ARG A 69 0.79 2.78 -3.95
CA ARG A 69 0.57 2.36 -2.55
C ARG A 69 1.72 1.51 -2.01
N LEU A 70 2.22 0.56 -2.80
CA LEU A 70 3.39 -0.25 -2.44
C LEU A 70 4.66 0.60 -2.29
N ASP A 71 4.89 1.55 -3.19
CA ASP A 71 6.05 2.43 -3.13
C ASP A 71 5.98 3.35 -1.91
N LEU A 72 4.82 3.95 -1.64
CA LEU A 72 4.63 4.77 -0.45
C LEU A 72 4.77 3.94 0.83
N ASN A 73 4.22 2.72 0.87
CA ASN A 73 4.41 1.80 2.00
C ASN A 73 5.90 1.51 2.24
N LYS A 74 6.70 1.28 1.19
CA LYS A 74 8.16 1.10 1.34
C LYS A 74 8.83 2.36 1.90
N ILE A 75 8.42 3.54 1.46
CA ILE A 75 8.95 4.82 1.97
C ILE A 75 8.60 4.98 3.45
N CYS A 76 7.34 4.74 3.84
CA CYS A 76 6.89 4.84 5.23
C CYS A 76 7.62 3.86 6.15
N LEU A 77 7.79 2.60 5.72
CA LEU A 77 8.57 1.60 6.46
C LEU A 77 10.03 2.04 6.64
N ARG A 78 10.67 2.49 5.55
CA ARG A 78 12.06 2.95 5.55
C ARG A 78 12.28 4.15 6.48
N MET A 79 11.41 5.15 6.36
CA MET A 79 11.49 6.39 7.13
C MET A 79 10.86 6.27 8.52
N LYS A 80 10.34 5.09 8.85
CA LYS A 80 9.63 4.81 10.09
C LYS A 80 8.53 5.83 10.35
N LYS A 81 7.78 6.19 9.32
CA LYS A 81 6.69 7.16 9.41
C LYS A 81 5.35 6.44 9.51
N PRO A 82 4.53 6.74 10.53
CA PRO A 82 3.19 6.21 10.59
C PRO A 82 2.36 6.72 9.40
N MET A 83 1.56 5.84 8.83
CA MET A 83 0.75 6.12 7.65
C MET A 83 -0.70 5.71 7.91
N VAL A 84 -1.63 6.54 7.44
CA VAL A 84 -3.04 6.20 7.30
C VAL A 84 -3.34 6.05 5.81
N GLU A 85 -3.72 4.86 5.39
CA GLU A 85 -4.03 4.55 3.99
C GLU A 85 -5.53 4.41 3.80
N GLY A 86 -6.05 5.07 2.77
CA GLY A 86 -7.46 5.04 2.40
C GLY A 86 -7.65 4.68 0.94
N GLY A 87 -8.71 3.91 0.68
CA GLY A 87 -9.14 3.59 -0.68
C GLY A 87 -10.65 3.65 -0.83
N THR A 88 -11.13 3.95 -2.03
CA THR A 88 -12.56 3.96 -2.37
C THR A 88 -12.81 3.37 -3.74
N VAL A 89 -13.84 2.54 -3.87
CA VAL A 89 -14.32 1.95 -5.12
C VAL A 89 -15.84 1.90 -5.08
N GLY A 90 -16.52 2.72 -5.88
CA GLY A 90 -17.98 2.78 -5.93
C GLY A 90 -18.59 3.14 -4.59
N PHE A 91 -19.34 2.19 -4.01
CA PHE A 91 -19.95 2.31 -2.68
C PHE A 91 -19.05 1.77 -1.56
N GLU A 92 -17.91 1.20 -1.88
CA GLU A 92 -17.00 0.57 -0.92
C GLU A 92 -15.79 1.48 -0.64
N GLY A 93 -15.23 1.37 0.55
CA GLY A 93 -13.97 2.02 0.87
C GLY A 93 -13.36 1.43 2.13
N HIS A 94 -12.08 1.69 2.36
CA HIS A 94 -11.37 1.16 3.50
C HIS A 94 -10.41 2.19 4.09
N VAL A 95 -10.07 2.00 5.36
CA VAL A 95 -8.97 2.70 6.04
C VAL A 95 -8.08 1.68 6.72
N GLN A 96 -6.78 1.81 6.53
CA GLN A 96 -5.75 1.02 7.19
C GLN A 96 -4.76 1.94 7.91
N ILE A 97 -4.46 1.62 9.17
CA ILE A 97 -3.34 2.22 9.89
C ILE A 97 -2.11 1.33 9.72
N VAL A 98 -1.00 1.93 9.29
CA VAL A 98 0.31 1.29 9.21
C VAL A 98 1.26 2.02 10.14
N ILE A 99 1.72 1.34 11.19
CA ILE A 99 2.71 1.88 12.14
C ILE A 99 3.99 1.05 12.01
N PRO A 100 5.03 1.58 11.31
CA PRO A 100 6.32 0.91 11.22
C PRO A 100 7.03 0.81 12.57
N GLU A 101 7.86 -0.21 12.70
CA GLU A 101 8.75 -0.34 13.85
C GLU A 101 9.76 0.82 13.92
N GLY A 102 10.00 1.33 15.13
CA GLY A 102 10.90 2.46 15.37
C GLY A 102 10.35 3.81 14.90
N SER A 103 9.04 3.92 14.66
CA SER A 103 8.36 5.19 14.32
C SER A 103 8.26 6.20 15.47
N GLY A 104 8.95 5.96 16.58
CA GLY A 104 8.87 6.78 17.80
C GLY A 104 7.54 6.64 18.55
N LEU A 105 6.57 5.91 18.00
CA LEU A 105 5.31 5.57 18.65
C LEU A 105 5.53 4.43 19.65
N GLN A 106 5.84 4.77 20.90
CA GLN A 106 5.85 3.83 22.02
C GLN A 106 4.43 3.75 22.63
N TYR A 107 3.92 2.54 22.89
CA TYR A 107 2.79 2.40 23.82
C TYR A 107 3.26 2.71 25.24
N LYS A 108 2.94 3.92 25.73
CA LYS A 108 3.34 4.39 27.07
C LYS A 108 2.20 4.57 28.08
N ASN A 109 0.94 4.29 27.73
CA ASN A 109 -0.23 4.58 28.59
C ASN A 109 -1.08 3.36 29.00
N ARG A 110 -0.54 2.13 28.98
CA ARG A 110 -1.29 0.94 29.45
C ARG A 110 -1.76 1.08 30.91
N GLU A 111 -0.87 1.53 31.78
CA GLU A 111 -1.16 1.82 33.21
C GLU A 111 -2.29 2.85 33.38
N ARG A 112 -2.33 3.88 32.53
CA ARG A 112 -3.32 4.95 32.62
C ARG A 112 -4.72 4.54 32.13
N GLU A 113 -4.80 3.71 31.08
CA GLU A 113 -6.07 3.12 30.62
C GLU A 113 -6.62 2.08 31.61
N ILE A 114 -5.74 1.26 32.21
CA ILE A 114 -6.12 0.33 33.29
C ILE A 114 -6.61 1.11 34.53
N GLY A 115 -5.94 2.21 34.90
CA GLY A 115 -6.36 3.10 35.98
C GLY A 115 -7.77 3.66 35.78
N ASN A 116 -8.08 4.15 34.58
CA ASN A 116 -9.40 4.71 34.25
C ASN A 116 -10.52 3.65 34.29
N LEU A 117 -10.24 2.41 33.88
CA LEU A 117 -11.20 1.30 33.90
C LEU A 117 -11.44 0.73 35.30
N VAL A 118 -10.43 0.73 36.16
CA VAL A 118 -10.53 0.33 37.58
C VAL A 118 -11.30 1.37 38.39
N GLU A 119 -11.04 2.66 38.16
CA GLU A 119 -11.85 3.74 38.75
C GLU A 119 -13.31 3.59 38.34
N THR A 120 -13.62 3.44 37.06
CA THR A 120 -15.00 3.33 36.58
C THR A 120 -15.76 2.15 37.24
N ARG A 121 -15.09 1.05 37.60
CA ARG A 121 -15.69 -0.09 38.31
C ARG A 121 -15.84 0.10 39.82
N LEU A 122 -14.99 0.92 40.43
CA LEU A 122 -15.06 1.27 41.86
C LEU A 122 -16.24 2.20 42.17
N TRP A 123 -16.83 2.85 41.17
CA TRP A 123 -18.03 3.69 41.32
C TRP A 123 -19.35 2.92 41.44
N ASP A 124 -19.37 1.63 41.07
CA ASP A 124 -20.57 0.79 41.12
C ASP A 124 -20.67 -0.07 42.41
N VAL A 125 -19.65 -0.06 43.29
CA VAL A 125 -19.67 -0.79 44.57
C VAL A 125 -20.24 0.04 45.72
N THR A 126 -21.02 -0.58 46.59
CA THR A 126 -21.73 0.11 47.67
C THR A 126 -21.07 -0.07 49.04
N GLU A 127 -21.20 0.94 49.92
CA GLU A 127 -20.61 0.93 51.28
C GLU A 127 -21.13 -0.23 52.15
N MET A 128 -22.30 -0.76 51.82
CA MET A 128 -22.88 -1.95 52.46
C MET A 128 -22.12 -3.23 52.12
N GLU A 129 -21.56 -3.32 50.91
CA GLU A 129 -20.83 -4.49 50.44
C GLU A 129 -19.36 -4.45 50.86
N TYR A 130 -18.76 -3.26 50.95
CA TYR A 130 -17.35 -3.09 51.30
C TYR A 130 -17.09 -1.91 52.26
N PRO A 131 -17.56 -1.98 53.52
CA PRO A 131 -17.46 -0.88 54.48
C PRO A 131 -16.02 -0.59 54.93
N GLU A 132 -15.17 -1.61 54.93
CA GLU A 132 -13.76 -1.49 55.29
C GLU A 132 -12.94 -0.71 54.24
N TYR A 133 -13.36 -0.67 52.96
CA TYR A 133 -12.67 0.06 51.88
C TYR A 133 -12.70 1.59 52.08
N PHE A 134 -13.86 2.14 52.48
CA PHE A 134 -14.02 3.57 52.71
C PHE A 134 -13.45 4.04 54.04
N GLU A 135 -13.40 3.17 55.05
CA GLU A 135 -12.72 3.46 56.32
C GLU A 135 -11.20 3.28 56.18
N ALA A 136 -10.73 2.32 55.38
CA ALA A 136 -9.34 2.19 54.98
C ALA A 136 -8.87 3.31 54.06
N GLN A 137 -9.62 3.85 53.09
CA GLN A 137 -9.16 5.02 52.32
C GLN A 137 -8.74 6.20 53.21
N ARG A 138 -9.53 6.48 54.25
CA ARG A 138 -9.20 7.52 55.25
C ARG A 138 -8.04 7.13 56.17
N LYS A 139 -7.87 5.83 56.48
CA LYS A 139 -6.76 5.30 57.29
C LYS A 139 -5.46 5.02 56.48
N ILE A 140 -5.57 4.86 55.17
CA ILE A 140 -4.48 4.62 54.22
C ILE A 140 -3.76 5.93 53.93
N GLU A 141 -4.47 7.06 53.75
CA GLU A 141 -3.83 8.39 53.63
C GLU A 141 -2.93 8.72 54.84
N GLU A 142 -3.33 8.32 56.04
CA GLU A 142 -2.53 8.53 57.26
C GLU A 142 -1.33 7.56 57.36
N LEU A 143 -1.49 6.29 56.97
CA LEU A 143 -0.45 5.25 57.04
C LEU A 143 0.56 5.28 55.88
N GLU A 144 0.17 5.72 54.68
CA GLU A 144 1.06 5.86 53.51
C GLU A 144 2.21 6.80 53.80
N THR A 145 1.96 7.87 54.56
CA THR A 145 2.99 8.82 55.02
C THR A 145 4.07 8.15 55.89
N GLU A 146 3.71 7.08 56.61
CA GLU A 146 4.59 6.34 57.51
C GLU A 146 5.29 5.15 56.82
N ILE A 147 4.58 4.47 55.89
CA ILE A 147 5.09 3.35 55.08
C ILE A 147 6.14 3.81 54.07
N GLU A 148 5.98 4.99 53.46
CA GLU A 148 6.95 5.55 52.50
C GLU A 148 8.35 5.64 53.14
N LYS A 149 8.39 6.01 54.42
CA LYS A 149 9.61 6.14 55.22
C LYS A 149 10.32 4.80 55.47
N ILE A 150 9.56 3.72 55.66
CA ILE A 150 10.08 2.36 55.93
C ILE A 150 10.43 1.62 54.63
N LYS A 151 9.67 1.87 53.54
CA LYS A 151 9.98 1.37 52.20
C LYS A 151 11.34 1.86 51.74
N ASP A 152 11.61 3.17 51.85
CA ASP A 152 12.88 3.77 51.45
C ASP A 152 14.09 3.24 52.25
N GLU A 153 13.92 2.97 53.54
CA GLU A 153 15.03 2.48 54.38
C GLU A 153 15.33 0.98 54.24
N LYS A 154 14.34 0.14 53.90
CA LYS A 154 14.48 -1.32 54.02
C LYS A 154 14.04 -2.17 52.84
N ILE A 155 13.12 -1.68 52.00
CA ILE A 155 12.51 -2.47 50.91
C ILE A 155 13.02 -2.00 49.54
N THR A 156 13.14 -0.69 49.32
CA THR A 156 13.67 -0.09 48.10
C THR A 156 15.05 -0.66 47.72
N PRO A 157 16.02 -0.86 48.64
CA PRO A 157 17.31 -1.47 48.30
C PRO A 157 17.22 -2.94 47.86
N LEU A 158 16.21 -3.68 48.32
CA LEU A 158 16.00 -5.10 47.99
C LEU A 158 15.26 -5.24 46.64
N ILE A 159 14.31 -4.35 46.38
CA ILE A 159 13.60 -4.25 45.09
C ILE A 159 14.54 -3.78 43.98
N GLU A 160 15.38 -2.76 44.23
CA GLU A 160 16.40 -2.31 43.27
C GLU A 160 17.42 -3.41 42.96
N LYS A 161 17.74 -4.26 43.93
CA LYS A 161 18.60 -5.43 43.74
C LYS A 161 17.96 -6.47 42.82
N PHE A 162 16.72 -6.91 43.09
CA PHE A 162 16.03 -7.88 42.23
C PHE A 162 15.65 -7.31 40.86
N ARG A 163 15.36 -6.02 40.79
CA ARG A 163 15.10 -5.30 39.54
C ARG A 163 16.34 -5.31 38.65
N LYS A 164 17.53 -5.01 39.18
CA LYS A 164 18.79 -5.12 38.43
C LYS A 164 19.07 -6.55 37.96
N GLU A 165 18.80 -7.56 38.78
CA GLU A 165 18.98 -8.96 38.42
C GLU A 165 18.03 -9.41 37.28
N ILE A 166 16.79 -8.91 37.26
CA ILE A 166 15.82 -9.20 36.21
C ILE A 166 16.09 -8.37 34.95
N GLU A 167 16.40 -7.09 35.06
CA GLU A 167 16.75 -6.20 33.94
C GLU A 167 17.96 -6.74 33.15
N MET A 168 18.96 -7.33 33.82
CA MET A 168 20.13 -7.94 33.15
C MET A 168 19.80 -9.16 32.28
N VAL A 169 18.65 -9.80 32.49
CA VAL A 169 18.23 -10.98 31.72
C VAL A 169 16.93 -10.77 30.96
N PHE A 170 16.29 -9.61 31.10
CA PHE A 170 14.96 -9.35 30.55
C PHE A 170 14.98 -9.33 29.01
N ASP A 171 15.92 -8.58 28.44
CA ASP A 171 15.97 -8.30 27.01
C ASP A 171 16.25 -9.57 26.17
N TRP A 172 17.17 -10.45 26.59
CA TRP A 172 17.52 -11.63 25.79
C TRP A 172 16.65 -12.86 26.08
N LYS A 173 15.95 -12.90 27.23
CA LYS A 173 15.18 -14.09 27.66
C LYS A 173 13.67 -13.94 27.51
N PHE A 174 13.13 -12.71 27.59
CA PHE A 174 11.69 -12.50 27.70
C PHE A 174 11.13 -11.48 26.70
N ALA A 175 11.96 -10.58 26.14
CA ALA A 175 11.52 -9.60 25.16
C ALA A 175 11.08 -10.15 23.78
N PRO A 176 11.66 -11.25 23.23
CA PRO A 176 11.33 -11.71 21.88
C PRO A 176 9.88 -12.23 21.70
N GLU A 177 9.24 -12.69 22.78
CA GLU A 177 7.91 -13.34 22.69
C GLU A 177 6.73 -12.37 22.90
N LEU A 178 6.95 -11.09 23.21
CA LEU A 178 5.94 -10.28 23.89
C LEU A 178 5.56 -8.90 23.30
N LEU A 179 6.15 -8.39 22.21
CA LEU A 179 5.80 -7.07 21.59
C LEU A 179 6.22 -7.03 20.09
N ASP A 180 5.69 -6.27 19.12
CA ASP A 180 4.40 -5.55 18.86
C ASP A 180 4.51 -4.93 17.43
N GLN A 181 4.03 -5.61 16.39
CA GLN A 181 4.20 -5.17 14.99
C GLN A 181 2.86 -5.23 14.22
N THR A 182 2.37 -4.08 13.72
CA THR A 182 1.22 -4.09 12.80
C THR A 182 1.65 -4.54 11.40
N PRO A 183 0.83 -5.32 10.68
CA PRO A 183 1.10 -5.70 9.29
C PRO A 183 1.26 -4.47 8.40
N CYS A 184 2.31 -4.44 7.58
CA CYS A 184 2.41 -3.41 6.54
C CYS A 184 1.38 -3.63 5.42
N TYR A 185 1.21 -2.67 4.50
CA TYR A 185 0.29 -2.81 3.36
C TYR A 185 0.55 -4.09 2.53
N ARG A 186 1.82 -4.53 2.45
CA ARG A 186 2.21 -5.78 1.76
C ARG A 186 1.80 -7.05 2.51
N CYS A 187 1.60 -7.01 3.82
CA CYS A 187 1.09 -8.17 4.58
C CYS A 187 -0.36 -8.47 4.23
N LEU A 188 -1.14 -7.44 3.89
CA LEU A 188 -2.55 -7.58 3.53
C LEU A 188 -2.75 -8.15 2.13
N VAL A 189 -1.80 -7.94 1.19
CA VAL A 189 -1.98 -8.07 -0.28
C VAL A 189 -3.15 -8.99 -0.60
N PRO A 190 -4.36 -8.44 -0.77
CA PRO A 190 -5.38 -9.18 -1.44
C PRO A 190 -4.81 -9.46 -2.83
N ILE A 191 -5.05 -10.66 -3.34
CA ILE A 191 -4.87 -10.95 -4.76
C ILE A 191 -5.49 -9.74 -5.48
N PRO A 192 -4.72 -8.94 -6.24
CA PRO A 192 -5.32 -7.81 -6.94
C PRO A 192 -6.54 -8.37 -7.67
N PRO A 193 -7.73 -7.72 -7.58
CA PRO A 193 -8.86 -8.17 -8.37
C PRO A 193 -8.34 -8.39 -9.79
N ALA A 194 -8.60 -9.58 -10.35
CA ALA A 194 -8.00 -9.99 -11.60
C ALA A 194 -8.10 -8.82 -12.57
N ASP A 195 -6.96 -8.34 -13.07
CA ASP A 195 -6.96 -7.22 -13.99
C ASP A 195 -7.77 -7.67 -15.21
N ASP A 196 -9.00 -7.17 -15.35
CA ASP A 196 -9.95 -7.59 -16.39
C ASP A 196 -9.38 -7.38 -17.81
N LYS A 197 -8.25 -6.68 -17.91
CA LYS A 197 -7.47 -6.47 -19.13
C LYS A 197 -6.50 -7.59 -19.49
N LEU A 198 -6.15 -8.49 -18.57
CA LEU A 198 -5.26 -9.63 -18.85
C LEU A 198 -6.00 -10.71 -19.63
N VAL A 199 -6.21 -10.41 -20.90
CA VAL A 199 -6.77 -11.33 -21.88
C VAL A 199 -5.62 -12.11 -22.51
N ALA A 200 -5.72 -13.44 -22.54
CA ALA A 200 -4.72 -14.27 -23.19
C ALA A 200 -4.46 -13.77 -24.63
N ALA A 201 -3.19 -13.65 -25.03
CA ALA A 201 -2.83 -13.12 -26.35
C ALA A 201 -3.50 -13.88 -27.50
N CYS A 202 -3.80 -15.18 -27.32
CA CYS A 202 -4.57 -15.98 -28.28
C CYS A 202 -6.02 -15.52 -28.47
N THR A 203 -6.64 -14.90 -27.46
CA THR A 203 -8.00 -14.34 -27.54
C THR A 203 -8.00 -12.98 -28.24
N LEU A 204 -6.94 -12.18 -28.10
CA LEU A 204 -6.77 -10.90 -28.80
C LEU A 204 -6.34 -11.09 -30.26
N LYS A 205 -5.43 -12.03 -30.51
CA LYS A 205 -4.94 -12.40 -31.84
C LYS A 205 -5.94 -13.29 -32.60
N GLY A 206 -6.76 -14.03 -31.85
CA GLY A 206 -7.85 -14.85 -32.35
C GLY A 206 -9.20 -14.17 -32.17
N LEU A 207 -10.12 -14.85 -31.50
CA LEU A 207 -11.53 -14.50 -31.46
C LEU A 207 -11.96 -13.99 -30.07
N PRO A 208 -12.59 -12.80 -29.97
CA PRO A 208 -13.11 -12.30 -28.69
C PRO A 208 -14.22 -13.24 -28.18
N ARG A 209 -14.39 -13.27 -26.84
CA ARG A 209 -15.33 -14.17 -26.14
C ARG A 209 -16.41 -13.44 -25.36
N ASN A 210 -16.17 -12.19 -25.02
CA ASN A 210 -17.13 -11.33 -24.35
C ASN A 210 -17.04 -9.91 -24.94
N ARG A 211 -17.95 -9.05 -24.48
CA ARG A 211 -18.04 -7.66 -24.89
C ARG A 211 -16.71 -6.91 -24.63
N ASN A 212 -16.17 -6.96 -23.41
CA ASN A 212 -14.92 -6.27 -23.06
C ASN A 212 -13.72 -6.67 -23.95
N HIS A 213 -13.60 -7.94 -24.34
CA HIS A 213 -12.55 -8.39 -25.27
C HIS A 213 -12.65 -7.71 -26.64
N CYS A 214 -13.85 -7.35 -27.09
CA CYS A 214 -14.04 -6.63 -28.35
C CYS A 214 -13.44 -5.22 -28.28
N VAL A 215 -13.56 -4.55 -27.12
CA VAL A 215 -12.97 -3.22 -26.91
C VAL A 215 -11.45 -3.30 -26.79
N ILE A 216 -10.92 -4.27 -26.05
CA ILE A 216 -9.46 -4.48 -25.93
C ILE A 216 -8.85 -4.83 -27.30
N LYS A 217 -9.55 -5.66 -28.09
CA LYS A 217 -9.12 -5.98 -29.45
C LYS A 217 -9.22 -4.75 -30.37
N ALA A 218 -10.23 -3.91 -30.19
CA ALA A 218 -10.36 -2.66 -30.94
C ALA A 218 -9.21 -1.69 -30.65
N GLU A 219 -8.69 -1.62 -29.43
CA GLU A 219 -7.48 -0.83 -29.11
C GLU A 219 -6.28 -1.31 -29.95
N VAL A 220 -6.06 -2.63 -30.03
CA VAL A 220 -4.98 -3.23 -30.82
C VAL A 220 -5.17 -2.99 -32.31
N GLU A 221 -6.40 -3.11 -32.82
CA GLU A 221 -6.70 -2.82 -34.23
C GLU A 221 -6.60 -1.33 -34.56
N PHE A 222 -6.99 -0.45 -33.64
CA PHE A 222 -6.80 0.99 -33.76
C PHE A 222 -5.31 1.32 -33.89
N GLU A 223 -4.46 0.75 -33.02
CA GLU A 223 -3.01 0.96 -33.06
C GLU A 223 -2.41 0.47 -34.38
N LYS A 224 -2.90 -0.64 -34.94
CA LYS A 224 -2.49 -1.10 -36.28
C LYS A 224 -2.94 -0.16 -37.41
N ARG A 225 -4.17 0.37 -37.35
CA ARG A 225 -4.74 1.23 -38.39
C ARG A 225 -4.15 2.64 -38.37
N HIS A 226 -3.83 3.16 -37.19
CA HIS A 226 -3.45 4.57 -36.97
C HIS A 226 -1.99 4.75 -36.52
N ASN A 227 -1.27 3.66 -36.24
CA ASN A 227 0.14 3.66 -35.82
C ASN A 227 0.44 4.43 -34.52
N HIS A 228 -0.59 4.60 -33.68
CA HIS A 228 -0.52 5.09 -32.31
C HIS A 228 -1.70 4.56 -31.51
N LYS A 229 -1.59 4.56 -30.18
CA LYS A 229 -2.70 4.20 -29.29
C LYS A 229 -3.80 5.26 -29.31
N PRO A 230 -5.07 4.87 -29.12
CA PRO A 230 -6.17 5.82 -29.07
C PRO A 230 -6.01 6.76 -27.86
N ASP A 231 -6.09 8.07 -28.11
CA ASP A 231 -6.16 9.09 -27.07
C ASP A 231 -7.61 9.23 -26.58
N LEU A 232 -7.88 8.68 -25.39
CA LEU A 232 -9.21 8.69 -24.78
C LEU A 232 -9.68 10.10 -24.35
N ASN A 233 -8.85 11.13 -24.47
CA ASN A 233 -9.25 12.51 -24.19
C ASN A 233 -9.75 13.25 -25.43
N LYS A 234 -9.72 12.63 -26.61
CA LYS A 234 -10.20 13.21 -27.86
C LYS A 234 -11.43 12.47 -28.36
N ASP A 235 -12.53 13.19 -28.46
CA ASP A 235 -13.81 12.62 -28.86
C ASP A 235 -13.76 11.94 -30.23
N ASP A 236 -12.96 12.45 -31.18
CA ASP A 236 -12.86 11.88 -32.52
C ASP A 236 -12.16 10.52 -32.53
N GLU A 237 -11.13 10.34 -31.69
CA GLU A 237 -10.43 9.07 -31.54
C GLU A 237 -11.28 8.05 -30.78
N VAL A 238 -12.00 8.48 -29.74
CA VAL A 238 -12.97 7.64 -29.01
C VAL A 238 -14.09 7.16 -29.94
N LEU A 239 -14.58 8.00 -30.85
CA LEU A 239 -15.60 7.63 -31.83
C LEU A 239 -15.11 6.55 -32.81
N LYS A 240 -13.90 6.72 -33.36
CA LYS A 240 -13.26 5.74 -34.26
C LYS A 240 -13.02 4.41 -33.55
N LEU A 241 -12.54 4.47 -32.31
CA LEU A 241 -12.36 3.28 -31.47
C LEU A 241 -13.68 2.55 -31.22
N LYS A 242 -14.76 3.29 -30.93
CA LYS A 242 -16.12 2.76 -30.76
C LYS A 242 -16.61 2.03 -32.01
N GLU A 243 -16.37 2.59 -33.20
CA GLU A 243 -16.72 1.95 -34.46
C GLU A 243 -16.02 0.59 -34.62
N ILE A 244 -14.70 0.54 -34.36
CA ILE A 244 -13.92 -0.70 -34.42
C ILE A 244 -14.41 -1.70 -33.36
N ALA A 245 -14.72 -1.25 -32.14
CA ALA A 245 -15.25 -2.10 -31.08
C ALA A 245 -16.64 -2.67 -31.44
N GLN A 246 -17.48 -1.87 -32.08
CA GLN A 246 -18.79 -2.29 -32.55
C GLN A 246 -18.68 -3.30 -33.71
N GLU A 247 -17.73 -3.11 -34.63
CA GLU A 247 -17.41 -4.11 -35.67
C GLU A 247 -17.05 -5.46 -35.04
N GLU A 248 -16.17 -5.48 -34.03
CA GLU A 248 -15.76 -6.72 -33.36
C GLU A 248 -16.90 -7.35 -32.54
N LEU A 249 -17.76 -6.55 -31.91
CA LEU A 249 -18.95 -7.04 -31.20
C LEU A 249 -19.95 -7.67 -32.16
N ASN A 250 -20.17 -7.07 -33.33
CA ASN A 250 -21.06 -7.63 -34.34
C ASN A 250 -20.53 -8.96 -34.88
N LYS A 251 -19.21 -9.05 -35.17
CA LYS A 251 -18.57 -10.32 -35.54
C LYS A 251 -18.70 -11.39 -34.46
N LEU A 252 -18.61 -11.00 -33.17
CA LEU A 252 -18.82 -11.93 -32.06
C LEU A 252 -20.26 -12.46 -32.05
N ARG A 253 -21.25 -11.58 -32.18
CA ARG A 253 -22.68 -11.95 -32.19
C ARG A 253 -23.02 -12.85 -33.38
N GLU A 254 -22.52 -12.51 -34.57
CA GLU A 254 -22.68 -13.34 -35.77
C GLU A 254 -22.06 -14.71 -35.60
N ARG A 255 -20.84 -14.80 -35.06
CA ARG A 255 -20.18 -16.08 -34.80
C ARG A 255 -20.97 -16.96 -33.83
N VAL A 256 -21.44 -16.39 -32.72
CA VAL A 256 -22.25 -17.15 -31.74
C VAL A 256 -23.55 -17.60 -32.37
N PHE A 257 -24.18 -16.78 -33.20
CA PHE A 257 -25.35 -17.20 -33.98
C PHE A 257 -25.00 -18.36 -34.92
N ASP A 258 -23.88 -18.28 -35.63
CA ASP A 258 -23.42 -19.30 -36.58
C ASP A 258 -23.04 -20.64 -35.91
N GLU A 259 -22.41 -20.59 -34.74
CA GLU A 259 -22.02 -21.77 -33.95
C GLU A 259 -23.24 -22.51 -33.37
N ASN A 260 -24.29 -21.77 -33.00
CA ASN A 260 -25.51 -22.35 -32.43
C ASN A 260 -26.57 -22.73 -33.48
N VAL A 261 -26.42 -22.29 -34.73
CA VAL A 261 -27.35 -22.57 -35.82
C VAL A 261 -26.60 -23.19 -37.01
N PRO A 262 -26.60 -24.54 -37.12
CA PRO A 262 -25.97 -25.25 -38.23
C PRO A 262 -26.52 -24.78 -39.59
N PRO A 263 -25.71 -24.79 -40.67
CA PRO A 263 -26.14 -24.34 -42.00
C PRO A 263 -27.38 -25.07 -42.53
N GLU A 264 -27.55 -26.34 -42.15
CA GLU A 264 -28.65 -27.22 -42.57
C GLU A 264 -30.00 -26.81 -41.94
N GLU A 265 -29.99 -26.19 -40.75
CA GLU A 265 -31.20 -25.75 -40.05
C GLU A 265 -31.63 -24.32 -40.43
N ARG A 266 -30.74 -23.54 -41.04
CA ARG A 266 -31.00 -22.14 -41.48
C ARG A 266 -32.13 -22.01 -42.48
N GLU A 267 -32.25 -22.96 -43.40
CA GLU A 267 -33.29 -22.95 -44.44
C GLU A 267 -34.68 -23.31 -43.88
N SER A 268 -34.72 -23.90 -42.68
CA SER A 268 -35.94 -24.36 -42.01
C SER A 268 -36.46 -23.42 -40.91
N LEU A 269 -35.66 -22.40 -40.53
CA LEU A 269 -35.95 -21.50 -39.42
C LEU A 269 -36.95 -20.42 -39.84
N THR A 270 -38.05 -20.32 -39.09
CA THR A 270 -38.98 -19.18 -39.20
C THR A 270 -38.31 -17.88 -38.75
N GLN A 271 -38.69 -16.78 -39.38
CA GLN A 271 -38.14 -15.45 -39.12
C GLN A 271 -38.26 -15.03 -37.65
N ASP A 272 -39.35 -15.44 -36.98
CA ASP A 272 -39.60 -15.20 -35.55
C ASP A 272 -38.53 -15.86 -34.64
N LYS A 273 -38.10 -17.08 -34.97
CA LYS A 273 -37.06 -17.78 -34.19
C LYS A 273 -35.70 -17.09 -34.36
N ILE A 274 -35.38 -16.63 -35.57
CA ILE A 274 -34.14 -15.90 -35.83
C ILE A 274 -34.09 -14.59 -35.02
N GLU A 275 -35.22 -13.88 -34.92
CA GLU A 275 -35.33 -12.68 -34.08
C GLU A 275 -35.19 -12.99 -32.58
N GLU A 276 -35.79 -14.08 -32.10
CA GLU A 276 -35.64 -14.55 -30.72
C GLU A 276 -34.18 -14.86 -30.38
N TRP A 277 -33.47 -15.58 -31.25
CA TRP A 277 -32.04 -15.85 -31.08
C TRP A 277 -31.19 -14.57 -31.07
N LYS A 278 -31.45 -13.65 -31.99
CA LYS A 278 -30.77 -12.34 -32.02
C LYS A 278 -31.03 -11.54 -30.74
N LYS A 279 -32.24 -11.62 -30.19
CA LYS A 279 -32.60 -10.98 -28.92
C LYS A 279 -31.84 -11.62 -27.76
N ASN A 280 -31.81 -12.95 -27.66
CA ASN A 280 -31.07 -13.66 -26.61
C ASN A 280 -29.56 -13.35 -26.66
N ILE A 281 -28.99 -13.26 -27.86
CA ILE A 281 -27.59 -12.88 -28.07
C ILE A 281 -27.35 -11.43 -27.60
N ARG A 282 -28.27 -10.49 -27.87
CA ARG A 282 -28.17 -9.12 -27.36
C ARG A 282 -28.31 -9.05 -25.84
N GLU A 283 -29.21 -9.83 -25.24
CA GLU A 283 -29.34 -9.91 -23.78
C GLU A 283 -28.06 -10.50 -23.13
N THR A 284 -27.42 -11.47 -23.79
CA THR A 284 -26.21 -12.13 -23.28
C THR A 284 -24.95 -11.27 -23.42
N PHE A 285 -24.77 -10.63 -24.58
CA PHE A 285 -23.55 -9.86 -24.91
C PHE A 285 -23.74 -8.34 -24.81
N GLY A 286 -24.86 -7.88 -24.27
CA GLY A 286 -25.22 -6.46 -24.12
C GLY A 286 -25.66 -5.80 -25.43
N GLU A 287 -26.20 -4.58 -25.30
CA GLU A 287 -26.55 -3.70 -26.43
C GLU A 287 -25.31 -3.11 -27.12
N ASP A 288 -25.54 -2.40 -28.23
CA ASP A 288 -24.51 -1.64 -28.92
C ASP A 288 -23.79 -0.66 -27.98
N TYR A 289 -22.51 -0.44 -28.22
CA TYR A 289 -21.71 0.41 -27.34
C TYR A 289 -22.22 1.85 -27.35
N LYS A 290 -22.29 2.43 -26.15
CA LYS A 290 -22.36 3.89 -25.99
C LYS A 290 -20.96 4.48 -26.00
N PHE A 291 -20.87 5.78 -26.29
CA PHE A 291 -19.61 6.51 -26.34
C PHE A 291 -18.81 6.39 -25.02
N GLU A 292 -19.49 6.59 -23.90
CA GLU A 292 -18.93 6.56 -22.54
C GLU A 292 -18.30 5.21 -22.15
N GLU A 293 -18.74 4.12 -22.79
CA GLU A 293 -18.32 2.77 -22.44
C GLU A 293 -16.89 2.47 -22.92
N MET A 294 -16.43 3.12 -23.99
CA MET A 294 -15.06 2.96 -24.48
C MET A 294 -14.06 3.47 -23.44
N GLU A 295 -14.34 4.64 -22.90
CA GLU A 295 -13.53 5.23 -21.84
C GLU A 295 -13.62 4.44 -20.54
N ASN A 296 -14.78 3.87 -20.21
CA ASN A 296 -14.92 3.07 -18.99
C ASN A 296 -14.13 1.75 -19.09
N ILE A 297 -14.25 1.04 -20.21
CA ILE A 297 -13.63 -0.28 -20.42
C ILE A 297 -12.11 -0.16 -20.62
N LEU A 298 -11.64 0.83 -21.39
CA LEU A 298 -10.20 1.04 -21.60
C LEU A 298 -9.55 1.92 -20.54
N GLY A 299 -10.25 2.92 -20.02
CA GLY A 299 -9.73 3.82 -18.98
C GLY A 299 -9.72 3.21 -17.59
N ASN A 300 -10.31 2.01 -17.42
CA ASN A 300 -10.47 1.35 -16.12
C ASN A 300 -11.12 2.30 -15.09
N LYS A 301 -12.13 3.07 -15.54
CA LYS A 301 -12.74 4.11 -14.72
C LYS A 301 -13.48 3.46 -13.56
N ILE A 302 -12.90 3.60 -12.37
CA ILE A 302 -13.52 3.18 -11.12
C ILE A 302 -14.64 4.16 -10.80
N ALA A 303 -15.84 3.65 -10.56
CA ALA A 303 -16.95 4.47 -10.07
C ALA A 303 -16.52 5.16 -8.76
N ALA A 304 -16.78 6.46 -8.64
CA ALA A 304 -16.35 7.21 -7.47
C ALA A 304 -17.46 8.15 -7.00
N ILE A 305 -17.79 8.05 -5.72
CA ILE A 305 -18.90 8.78 -5.09
C ILE A 305 -18.34 9.68 -3.99
N GLN A 306 -18.67 10.97 -4.05
CA GLN A 306 -18.17 11.97 -3.11
C GLN A 306 -18.48 11.62 -1.64
N THR A 307 -19.65 11.04 -1.37
CA THR A 307 -20.06 10.67 0.00
C THR A 307 -19.12 9.63 0.59
N VAL A 308 -18.78 8.58 -0.17
CA VAL A 308 -17.84 7.53 0.27
C VAL A 308 -16.45 8.11 0.50
N SER A 309 -15.94 8.91 -0.44
CA SER A 309 -14.66 9.61 -0.26
C SER A 309 -14.66 10.53 0.97
N SER A 310 -15.79 11.15 1.30
CA SER A 310 -15.90 12.02 2.49
C SER A 310 -15.90 11.21 3.80
N ILE A 311 -16.53 10.04 3.81
CA ILE A 311 -16.52 9.13 4.98
C ILE A 311 -15.10 8.61 5.22
N ILE A 312 -14.45 8.09 4.18
CA ILE A 312 -13.09 7.56 4.29
C ILE A 312 -12.09 8.66 4.68
N SER A 313 -12.10 9.82 4.00
CA SER A 313 -11.20 10.93 4.35
C SER A 313 -11.44 11.49 5.77
N SER A 314 -12.66 11.43 6.29
CA SER A 314 -12.96 11.78 7.69
C SER A 314 -12.28 10.81 8.66
N LEU A 315 -12.36 9.50 8.41
CA LEU A 315 -11.67 8.50 9.21
C LEU A 315 -10.15 8.66 9.12
N GLU A 316 -9.61 8.85 7.91
CA GLU A 316 -8.18 9.11 7.70
C GLU A 316 -7.70 10.32 8.50
N SER A 317 -8.45 11.42 8.46
CA SER A 317 -8.11 12.66 9.16
C SER A 317 -8.11 12.48 10.68
N GLN A 318 -9.06 11.72 11.24
CA GLN A 318 -9.12 11.45 12.68
C GLN A 318 -7.95 10.59 13.14
N GLU A 319 -7.61 9.54 12.40
CA GLU A 319 -6.47 8.68 12.74
C GLU A 319 -5.14 9.39 12.56
N ALA A 320 -5.00 10.21 11.51
CA ALA A 320 -3.81 11.03 11.32
C ALA A 320 -3.59 12.01 12.48
N LEU A 321 -4.67 12.63 13.00
CA LEU A 321 -4.60 13.47 14.19
C LEU A 321 -4.14 12.69 15.42
N LYS A 322 -4.71 11.51 15.69
CA LYS A 322 -4.30 10.67 16.82
C LYS A 322 -2.81 10.31 16.73
N LEU A 323 -2.35 9.89 15.56
CA LEU A 323 -0.95 9.55 15.30
C LEU A 323 -0.04 10.77 15.47
N LEU A 324 -0.42 11.93 14.93
CA LEU A 324 0.38 13.16 14.99
C LEU A 324 0.60 13.62 16.44
N PHE A 325 -0.46 13.65 17.24
CA PHE A 325 -0.35 14.01 18.65
C PHE A 325 0.57 13.02 19.38
N ARG A 326 0.48 11.73 19.04
CA ARG A 326 1.25 10.66 19.69
C ARG A 326 2.73 10.67 19.34
N VAL A 327 3.08 10.95 18.08
CA VAL A 327 4.48 11.18 17.66
C VAL A 327 5.09 12.36 18.42
N LYS A 328 4.29 13.38 18.76
CA LYS A 328 4.72 14.52 19.58
C LYS A 328 4.57 14.31 21.10
N GLY A 329 4.33 13.08 21.55
CA GLY A 329 4.25 12.73 22.98
C GLY A 329 2.94 13.12 23.68
N ARG A 330 1.91 13.50 22.95
CA ARG A 330 0.55 13.80 23.45
C ARG A 330 -0.40 12.66 23.09
N ASN A 331 -1.49 12.48 23.84
CA ASN A 331 -2.45 11.41 23.56
C ASN A 331 -3.87 11.95 23.60
N ILE A 332 -4.57 11.86 22.46
CA ILE A 332 -5.98 12.26 22.30
C ILE A 332 -6.90 11.06 22.05
N GLY A 333 -6.37 9.84 22.14
CA GLY A 333 -7.08 8.59 21.92
C GLY A 333 -6.16 7.50 21.35
N PRO A 334 -6.51 6.22 21.53
CA PRO A 334 -5.78 5.14 20.88
C PRO A 334 -5.96 5.21 19.35
N PRO A 335 -4.93 4.87 18.56
CA PRO A 335 -5.10 4.56 17.14
C PRO A 335 -6.17 3.48 16.94
N MET A 336 -6.80 3.47 15.78
CA MET A 336 -7.78 2.44 15.40
C MET A 336 -7.24 1.03 15.62
N ASP A 337 -8.00 0.22 16.36
CA ASP A 337 -7.77 -1.21 16.59
C ASP A 337 -9.13 -1.92 16.52
N PRO A 338 -9.34 -2.91 15.63
CA PRO A 338 -8.41 -3.46 14.63
C PRO A 338 -7.84 -2.43 13.63
N PRO A 339 -6.61 -2.62 13.10
CA PRO A 339 -5.91 -1.61 12.30
C PRO A 339 -6.48 -1.42 10.89
N TYR A 340 -7.56 -2.14 10.54
CA TYR A 340 -8.22 -2.06 9.24
C TYR A 340 -9.73 -2.05 9.41
N VAL A 341 -10.37 -1.11 8.73
CA VAL A 341 -11.83 -0.99 8.69
C VAL A 341 -12.26 -0.88 7.24
N ASN A 342 -13.22 -1.72 6.86
CA ASN A 342 -13.95 -1.64 5.60
C ASN A 342 -15.27 -0.90 5.81
N TYR A 343 -15.71 -0.16 4.80
CA TYR A 343 -16.99 0.51 4.75
C TYR A 343 -17.78 0.03 3.54
N ASN A 344 -18.98 -0.46 3.79
CA ASN A 344 -19.94 -0.82 2.76
C ASN A 344 -21.06 0.22 2.70
N GLY A 345 -21.01 1.08 1.69
CA GLY A 345 -21.97 2.15 1.47
C GLY A 345 -23.34 1.70 0.96
N VAL A 346 -23.51 0.46 0.52
CA VAL A 346 -24.83 -0.10 0.15
C VAL A 346 -25.66 -0.35 1.41
N TYR A 347 -25.02 -0.86 2.46
CA TYR A 347 -25.67 -1.16 3.75
C TYR A 347 -25.41 -0.09 4.83
N GLY A 348 -24.47 0.83 4.59
CA GLY A 348 -24.05 1.82 5.57
C GLY A 348 -23.30 1.22 6.77
N GLN A 349 -22.58 0.12 6.56
CA GLN A 349 -21.96 -0.67 7.62
C GLN A 349 -20.43 -0.56 7.60
N PHE A 350 -19.82 -0.69 8.78
CA PHE A 350 -18.38 -0.77 8.96
C PHE A 350 -18.00 -2.16 9.47
N ASP A 351 -17.03 -2.77 8.84
CA ASP A 351 -16.47 -4.07 9.22
C ASP A 351 -15.01 -3.89 9.62
N ALA A 352 -14.69 -4.09 10.90
CA ALA A 352 -13.32 -4.05 11.39
C ALA A 352 -12.65 -5.42 11.24
N LEU A 353 -11.44 -5.45 10.72
CA LEU A 353 -10.69 -6.68 10.44
C LEU A 353 -9.36 -6.66 11.19
N THR A 354 -9.14 -7.68 12.02
CA THR A 354 -7.82 -7.93 12.62
C THR A 354 -6.91 -8.55 11.57
N ILE A 355 -5.85 -7.83 11.21
CA ILE A 355 -4.82 -8.31 10.31
C ILE A 355 -3.57 -8.60 11.16
N VAL A 356 -2.89 -9.69 10.86
CA VAL A 356 -1.65 -10.10 11.53
C VAL A 356 -0.45 -9.81 10.63
N LYS A 357 0.67 -9.35 11.21
CA LYS A 357 1.93 -9.24 10.48
C LYS A 357 2.36 -10.62 9.97
N ARG A 358 2.88 -10.65 8.75
CA ARG A 358 3.42 -11.84 8.09
C ARG A 358 4.94 -11.86 8.24
N ASP A 359 5.49 -12.91 8.83
CA ASP A 359 6.94 -13.10 8.96
C ASP A 359 7.61 -13.31 7.60
N ASP A 360 6.90 -13.94 6.65
CA ASP A 360 7.34 -14.15 5.26
C ASP A 360 7.14 -12.92 4.35
N CYS A 361 6.79 -11.76 4.92
CA CYS A 361 6.55 -10.57 4.13
C CYS A 361 7.86 -9.99 3.57
N LEU A 362 7.98 -9.94 2.24
CA LEU A 362 9.12 -9.32 1.54
C LEU A 362 9.37 -7.83 1.84
N ALA A 363 8.47 -7.16 2.58
CA ALA A 363 8.59 -5.74 2.88
C ALA A 363 8.89 -5.45 4.37
N CYS A 364 8.25 -6.16 5.29
CA CYS A 364 8.43 -5.94 6.73
C CYS A 364 8.71 -7.22 7.53
N GLY A 365 8.75 -8.37 6.88
CA GLY A 365 8.99 -9.67 7.51
C GLY A 365 10.47 -9.90 7.79
N GLU A 366 10.75 -10.74 8.78
CA GLU A 366 12.09 -11.21 9.12
C GLU A 366 12.27 -12.60 8.51
N ILE A 367 12.87 -12.67 7.32
CA ILE A 367 13.09 -13.94 6.63
C ILE A 367 14.42 -14.52 7.11
N GLU A 368 14.42 -15.69 7.75
CA GLU A 368 15.64 -16.36 8.21
C GLU A 368 16.68 -16.50 7.09
N GLY A 369 17.88 -15.96 7.32
CA GLY A 369 18.97 -15.96 6.35
C GLY A 369 18.85 -14.91 5.24
N GLU A 370 17.91 -13.96 5.29
CA GLU A 370 17.93 -12.77 4.44
C GLU A 370 18.17 -11.50 5.26
N GLU A 371 19.14 -10.69 4.87
CA GLU A 371 19.38 -9.37 5.46
C GLU A 371 19.07 -8.24 4.48
N ASN A 372 18.44 -7.17 4.97
CA ASN A 372 18.14 -5.98 4.18
C ASN A 372 19.10 -4.86 4.58
N LEU A 373 19.86 -4.35 3.62
CA LEU A 373 20.93 -3.37 3.85
C LEU A 373 20.77 -2.18 2.93
N GLN A 374 21.21 -1.01 3.38
CA GLN A 374 21.25 0.19 2.55
C GLN A 374 22.69 0.66 2.43
N ILE A 375 23.13 0.87 1.19
CA ILE A 375 24.45 1.44 0.89
C ILE A 375 24.29 2.72 0.09
N VAL A 376 25.17 3.68 0.37
CA VAL A 376 25.27 4.93 -0.37
C VAL A 376 26.45 4.82 -1.32
N VAL A 377 26.19 5.05 -2.61
CA VAL A 377 27.19 4.91 -3.67
C VAL A 377 27.28 6.21 -4.49
N PRO A 378 28.47 6.61 -4.98
CA PRO A 378 28.61 7.73 -5.91
C PRO A 378 27.77 7.54 -7.18
N PHE A 379 27.36 8.65 -7.83
CA PHE A 379 26.59 8.60 -9.08
C PHE A 379 27.31 7.81 -10.21
N ASP A 380 28.63 7.81 -10.20
CA ASP A 380 29.49 7.09 -11.12
C ASP A 380 29.96 5.73 -10.57
N ALA A 381 29.29 5.18 -9.56
CA ALA A 381 29.62 3.86 -9.02
C ALA A 381 29.44 2.74 -10.05
N ASP A 382 30.29 1.73 -9.92
CA ASP A 382 30.26 0.48 -10.65
C ASP A 382 29.89 -0.69 -9.73
N VAL A 383 29.81 -1.88 -10.33
CA VAL A 383 29.47 -3.12 -9.61
C VAL A 383 30.51 -3.43 -8.53
N GLY A 384 31.79 -3.18 -8.79
CA GLY A 384 32.87 -3.36 -7.81
C GLY A 384 32.64 -2.52 -6.54
N TYR A 385 32.21 -1.27 -6.71
CA TYR A 385 31.92 -0.37 -5.60
C TYR A 385 30.83 -0.88 -4.66
N ILE A 386 29.90 -1.75 -5.12
CA ILE A 386 28.90 -2.37 -4.23
C ILE A 386 29.59 -3.19 -3.13
N PHE A 387 30.61 -3.97 -3.48
CA PHE A 387 31.35 -4.78 -2.51
C PHE A 387 32.19 -3.92 -1.57
N GLU A 388 32.76 -2.82 -2.06
CA GLU A 388 33.46 -1.85 -1.21
C GLU A 388 32.51 -1.14 -0.23
N ALA A 389 31.33 -0.74 -0.70
CA ALA A 389 30.32 -0.10 0.12
C ALA A 389 29.75 -1.07 1.17
N MET A 390 29.59 -2.35 0.83
CA MET A 390 29.26 -3.41 1.79
C MET A 390 30.35 -3.56 2.85
N LYS A 391 31.63 -3.52 2.46
CA LYS A 391 32.76 -3.55 3.39
C LYS A 391 32.78 -2.34 4.33
N ILE A 392 32.45 -1.14 3.83
CA ILE A 392 32.31 0.07 4.65
C ILE A 392 31.17 -0.08 5.67
N ALA A 393 30.11 -0.78 5.30
CA ALA A 393 29.00 -1.12 6.18
C ALA A 393 29.30 -2.30 7.13
N GLU A 394 30.56 -2.72 7.26
CA GLU A 394 31.03 -3.85 8.09
C GLU A 394 30.63 -5.25 7.59
N TYR A 395 30.20 -5.37 6.33
CA TYR A 395 29.88 -6.64 5.66
C TYR A 395 31.01 -7.05 4.68
N GLU A 396 31.88 -7.97 5.10
CA GLU A 396 33.00 -8.42 4.28
C GLU A 396 32.58 -9.58 3.36
N LEU A 397 32.28 -9.25 2.09
CA LEU A 397 31.86 -10.22 1.06
C LEU A 397 32.95 -10.38 0.00
N ASP A 398 33.28 -11.64 -0.34
CA ASP A 398 34.18 -11.97 -1.44
C ASP A 398 33.45 -11.88 -2.80
N PRO A 399 33.81 -10.97 -3.72
CA PRO A 399 33.16 -10.84 -5.02
C PRO A 399 33.18 -12.11 -5.88
N GLU A 400 34.11 -13.04 -5.65
CA GLU A 400 34.19 -14.32 -6.35
C GLU A 400 33.19 -15.37 -5.85
N LEU A 401 32.57 -15.13 -4.69
CA LEU A 401 31.64 -16.04 -4.03
C LEU A 401 30.21 -15.52 -3.98
N TRP A 402 29.89 -14.40 -4.63
CA TRP A 402 28.57 -13.76 -4.57
C TRP A 402 28.07 -13.34 -5.95
N MET A 403 26.76 -13.45 -6.16
CA MET A 403 26.05 -13.05 -7.39
C MET A 403 25.12 -11.89 -7.09
N ILE A 404 24.98 -10.92 -8.01
CA ILE A 404 24.03 -9.81 -7.88
C ILE A 404 22.91 -9.98 -8.91
N THR A 405 21.66 -9.90 -8.46
CA THR A 405 20.47 -10.04 -9.31
C THR A 405 19.41 -8.99 -9.01
N ASN A 406 18.52 -8.75 -9.95
CA ASN A 406 17.29 -8.01 -9.70
C ASN A 406 16.27 -8.91 -8.98
N PRO A 407 15.73 -8.52 -7.82
CA PRO A 407 14.80 -9.35 -7.05
C PRO A 407 13.49 -9.64 -7.79
N MET A 408 13.04 -8.71 -8.64
CA MET A 408 11.76 -8.77 -9.37
C MET A 408 11.91 -9.46 -10.72
N THR A 409 12.86 -9.03 -11.56
CA THR A 409 13.01 -9.54 -12.93
C THR A 409 13.91 -10.78 -13.01
N LYS A 410 14.68 -11.07 -11.96
CA LYS A 410 15.73 -12.12 -11.93
C LYS A 410 16.86 -11.90 -12.92
N GLU A 411 16.99 -10.69 -13.47
CA GLU A 411 18.11 -10.29 -14.29
C GLU A 411 19.42 -10.33 -13.48
N ILE A 412 20.50 -10.85 -14.07
CA ILE A 412 21.79 -11.00 -13.40
C ILE A 412 22.65 -9.78 -13.73
N TYR A 413 23.05 -9.04 -12.69
CA TYR A 413 23.92 -7.87 -12.80
C TYR A 413 25.40 -8.21 -12.62
N TRP A 414 25.70 -9.22 -11.80
CA TRP A 414 27.05 -9.70 -11.54
C TRP A 414 27.05 -11.20 -11.34
N ASN A 415 27.94 -11.92 -12.01
CA ASN A 415 28.19 -13.33 -11.71
C ASN A 415 29.66 -13.69 -11.96
N PRO A 416 30.42 -14.10 -10.92
CA PRO A 416 31.85 -14.35 -11.02
C PRO A 416 32.22 -15.58 -11.86
N TYR A 417 31.25 -16.44 -12.20
CA TYR A 417 31.46 -17.61 -13.05
C TYR A 417 31.04 -17.39 -14.51
N MET A 418 30.50 -16.22 -14.85
CA MET A 418 30.09 -15.89 -16.21
C MET A 418 31.05 -14.84 -16.81
N PRO A 419 31.86 -15.18 -17.82
CA PRO A 419 32.85 -14.26 -18.39
C PRO A 419 32.28 -12.92 -18.89
N SER A 420 31.02 -12.91 -19.33
CA SER A 420 30.32 -11.71 -19.80
C SER A 420 29.78 -10.80 -18.68
N LEU A 421 29.75 -11.28 -17.43
CA LEU A 421 29.16 -10.61 -16.26
C LEU A 421 30.12 -10.58 -15.05
N LYS A 422 31.42 -10.80 -15.29
CA LYS A 422 32.52 -10.73 -14.30
C LYS A 422 33.29 -9.39 -14.38
N ASP A 423 32.85 -8.43 -15.20
CA ASP A 423 33.52 -7.13 -15.32
C ASP A 423 33.07 -6.18 -14.18
N PRO A 424 33.94 -5.87 -13.19
CA PRO A 424 33.55 -5.10 -12.02
C PRO A 424 33.34 -3.62 -12.34
N ASP A 425 33.86 -3.14 -13.48
CA ASP A 425 33.86 -1.73 -13.87
C ASP A 425 32.55 -1.30 -14.58
N ILE A 426 31.58 -2.22 -14.72
CA ILE A 426 30.27 -1.92 -15.29
C ILE A 426 29.54 -0.94 -14.36
N LYS A 427 29.23 0.25 -14.91
CA LYS A 427 28.49 1.29 -14.18
C LYS A 427 27.07 0.86 -13.86
N LEU A 428 26.62 1.15 -12.64
CA LEU A 428 25.28 0.81 -12.16
C LEU A 428 24.18 1.48 -13.00
N THR A 429 24.45 2.69 -13.51
CA THR A 429 23.56 3.43 -14.41
C THR A 429 23.34 2.71 -15.75
N THR A 430 24.36 2.02 -16.28
CA THR A 430 24.26 1.20 -17.51
C THR A 430 23.36 -0.01 -17.31
N LEU A 431 23.34 -0.57 -16.09
CA LEU A 431 22.46 -1.67 -15.69
C LEU A 431 21.02 -1.23 -15.38
N LYS A 432 20.69 0.05 -15.64
CA LYS A 432 19.39 0.69 -15.35
C LYS A 432 18.99 0.64 -13.88
N ILE A 433 19.96 0.44 -12.98
CA ILE A 433 19.75 0.53 -11.53
C ILE A 433 19.59 2.00 -11.20
N LYS A 434 18.47 2.34 -10.57
CA LYS A 434 18.14 3.70 -10.12
C LYS A 434 18.34 3.82 -8.61
N SER A 435 18.41 5.06 -8.14
CA SER A 435 18.43 5.32 -6.70
C SER A 435 17.18 4.72 -6.06
N ASN A 436 17.38 3.99 -4.96
CA ASN A 436 16.40 3.20 -4.21
C ASN A 436 15.96 1.88 -4.85
N ASP A 437 16.59 1.44 -5.95
CA ASP A 437 16.40 0.08 -6.44
C ASP A 437 17.03 -0.92 -5.46
N VAL A 438 16.36 -2.07 -5.34
CA VAL A 438 16.83 -3.19 -4.54
C VAL A 438 17.55 -4.16 -5.46
N ILE A 439 18.77 -4.51 -5.11
CA ILE A 439 19.51 -5.62 -5.71
C ILE A 439 19.63 -6.76 -4.69
N THR A 440 19.70 -7.98 -5.19
CA THR A 440 19.84 -9.17 -4.36
C THR A 440 21.24 -9.74 -4.55
N LEU A 441 22.02 -9.81 -3.48
CA LEU A 441 23.26 -10.58 -3.41
C LEU A 441 22.94 -11.98 -2.91
N SER A 442 23.35 -13.00 -3.65
CA SER A 442 23.19 -14.41 -3.27
C SER A 442 24.54 -15.12 -3.25
N PRO A 443 24.83 -15.93 -2.23
CA PRO A 443 26.10 -16.63 -2.12
C PRO A 443 26.19 -17.76 -3.15
N LEU A 444 27.41 -18.04 -3.58
CA LEU A 444 27.78 -19.08 -4.53
C LEU A 444 28.92 -19.93 -3.96
N GLY A 445 29.08 -21.15 -4.50
CA GLY A 445 30.20 -22.03 -4.15
C GLY A 445 30.27 -22.33 -2.66
N LYS A 446 31.41 -22.05 -2.02
CA LYS A 446 31.63 -22.31 -0.58
C LYS A 446 30.80 -21.41 0.32
N ALA A 447 30.55 -20.15 -0.08
CA ALA A 447 29.73 -19.22 0.69
C ALA A 447 28.27 -19.70 0.84
N LEU A 448 27.78 -20.55 -0.07
CA LEU A 448 26.44 -21.14 0.02
C LEU A 448 26.30 -22.12 1.20
N ILE A 449 27.41 -22.71 1.66
CA ILE A 449 27.46 -23.69 2.75
C ILE A 449 27.88 -23.03 4.06
N GLU A 450 28.78 -22.05 4.00
CA GLU A 450 29.42 -21.43 5.17
C GLU A 450 28.72 -20.16 5.67
N SER A 451 27.95 -19.47 4.83
CA SER A 451 27.24 -18.24 5.22
C SER A 451 25.93 -18.56 5.93
N GLU A 452 25.73 -18.03 7.12
CA GLU A 452 24.42 -18.03 7.81
C GLU A 452 23.39 -17.22 7.02
N ILE A 453 23.85 -16.20 6.28
CA ILE A 453 23.03 -15.34 5.42
C ILE A 453 23.01 -15.92 4.01
N LYS A 454 21.82 -16.34 3.57
CA LYS A 454 21.52 -16.89 2.25
C LYS A 454 21.23 -15.81 1.22
N LYS A 455 20.97 -14.57 1.65
CA LYS A 455 20.67 -13.46 0.74
C LYS A 455 20.86 -12.10 1.40
N TYR A 456 21.47 -11.15 0.69
CA TYR A 456 21.36 -9.74 1.04
C TYR A 456 20.47 -9.02 0.04
N ASN A 457 19.46 -8.30 0.51
CA ASN A 457 18.72 -7.34 -0.29
C ASN A 457 19.33 -5.96 -0.03
N VAL A 458 20.16 -5.51 -0.96
CA VAL A 458 20.91 -4.27 -0.86
C VAL A 458 20.17 -3.17 -1.61
N ILE A 459 19.89 -2.07 -0.92
CA ILE A 459 19.24 -0.88 -1.48
C ILE A 459 20.34 0.09 -1.91
N ILE A 460 20.39 0.40 -3.20
CA ILE A 460 21.38 1.34 -3.76
C ILE A 460 20.87 2.76 -3.66
N THR A 461 21.54 3.62 -2.90
CA THR A 461 21.23 5.06 -2.85
C THR A 461 22.36 5.83 -3.52
N PHE A 462 22.07 6.49 -4.64
CA PHE A 462 23.06 7.36 -5.27
C PHE A 462 23.22 8.68 -4.49
N MET A 463 24.47 9.09 -4.30
CA MET A 463 24.87 10.38 -3.69
C MET A 463 24.58 11.57 -4.61
#